data_AF-A0A2Z6NQP3-F1
#
_entry.id   AF-A0A2Z6NQP3-F1
#
_cell.length_a   1.000
_cell.length_b   1.000
_cell.length_c   1.000
_cell.angle_alpha   90.00
_cell.angle_beta   90.00
_cell.angle_gamma   90.00
#
_symmetry.space_group_name_H-M   'P 1'
#
loop_
_entity.id
_entity.type
_entity.pdbx_description
1 polymer ?
#
loop_
_entity_poly.entity_id
_entity_poly.type
_entity_poly.pdbx_seq_one_letter_code
_entity_poly.pdbx_strand_id
1 'polypeptide(L)'
;TVYGWPKEVPCIEEFPLSAANPYGRTKLTIEEICRDVQRADPDWKIILLRYFNHVGAHPSGYIKEDPRRIPNNLMPFIQLVAVARRPALTVFGTNYNTVDGTGVQDYIHVVDLADGHIAALLKLEEAD
;
A
#
# COMPACT_ATOMS: atom_id res chain seq x y z
N THR A 1 5.63 -2.62 4.15
CA THR A 1 4.44 -3.14 4.86
C THR A 1 4.74 -3.28 6.34
N VAL A 2 3.71 -3.28 7.19
CA VAL A 2 3.78 -3.53 8.64
C VAL A 2 3.67 -5.02 9.00
N TYR A 3 3.52 -5.90 8.01
CA TYR A 3 3.54 -7.36 8.20
C TYR A 3 4.94 -7.99 8.00
N GLY A 4 5.95 -7.18 7.66
CA GLY A 4 7.32 -7.65 7.41
C GLY A 4 7.39 -8.76 6.38
N TRP A 5 7.82 -9.95 6.80
CA TRP A 5 7.84 -11.18 6.03
C TRP A 5 6.74 -12.12 6.53
N PRO A 6 5.50 -12.00 6.03
CA PRO A 6 4.40 -12.81 6.52
C PRO A 6 4.64 -14.30 6.23
N LYS A 7 4.33 -15.15 7.20
CA LYS A 7 4.48 -16.61 7.06
C LYS A 7 3.41 -17.23 6.17
N GLU A 8 2.25 -16.59 6.12
CA GLU A 8 1.08 -17.04 5.38
C GLU A 8 0.56 -15.87 4.53
N VAL A 9 -0.01 -16.22 3.37
CA VAL A 9 -0.68 -15.29 2.45
C VAL A 9 -1.99 -15.96 2.00
N PRO A 10 -3.14 -15.27 2.02
CA PRO A 10 -3.32 -13.83 2.24
C PRO A 10 -3.12 -13.39 3.71
N CYS A 11 -2.66 -12.15 3.90
CA CYS A 11 -2.49 -11.57 5.23
C CYS A 11 -3.84 -11.02 5.75
N ILE A 12 -4.17 -11.32 6.99
CA ILE A 12 -5.31 -10.75 7.71
C ILE A 12 -4.83 -9.84 8.85
N GLU A 13 -5.73 -9.02 9.40
CA GLU A 13 -5.43 -7.97 10.37
C GLU A 13 -4.87 -8.49 11.70
N GLU A 14 -5.18 -9.74 12.06
CA GLU A 14 -4.74 -10.45 13.25
C GLU A 14 -3.29 -10.91 13.18
N PHE A 15 -2.66 -10.85 12.00
CA PHE A 15 -1.29 -11.30 11.85
C PHE A 15 -0.30 -10.44 12.64
N PRO A 16 0.78 -11.04 13.17
CA PRO A 16 1.78 -10.31 13.93
C PRO A 16 2.45 -9.24 13.05
N LEU A 17 2.60 -8.05 13.63
CA LEU A 17 3.22 -6.92 12.94
C LEU A 17 4.73 -6.95 13.09
N SER A 18 5.42 -6.66 12.00
CA SER A 18 6.87 -6.51 11.96
C SER A 18 7.29 -5.62 10.79
N ALA A 19 8.48 -5.02 10.86
CA ALA A 19 9.00 -4.18 9.80
C ALA A 19 10.29 -4.77 9.22
N ALA A 20 10.32 -4.96 7.90
CA ALA A 20 11.49 -5.47 7.18
C ALA A 20 12.45 -4.36 6.70
N ASN A 21 12.04 -3.08 6.80
CA ASN A 21 12.84 -1.94 6.37
C ASN A 21 12.41 -0.65 7.13
N PRO A 22 13.21 0.44 7.08
CA PRO A 22 12.89 1.68 7.77
C PRO A 22 11.53 2.27 7.40
N TYR A 23 11.11 2.19 6.13
CA TYR A 23 9.79 2.65 5.70
C TYR A 23 8.65 1.87 6.39
N GLY A 24 8.76 0.55 6.48
CA GLY A 24 7.81 -0.27 7.23
C GLY A 24 7.82 0.06 8.73
N ARG A 25 9.00 0.36 9.29
CA ARG A 25 9.13 0.68 10.72
C ARG A 25 8.44 2.00 11.06
N THR A 26 8.56 3.03 10.23
CA THR A 26 7.85 4.30 10.48
C THR A 26 6.35 4.10 10.52
N LYS A 27 5.79 3.27 9.62
CA LYS A 27 4.35 2.95 9.61
C LYS A 27 3.93 2.20 10.88
N LEU A 28 4.69 1.20 11.30
CA LEU A 28 4.39 0.45 12.52
C LEU A 28 4.43 1.35 13.76
N THR A 29 5.43 2.23 13.87
CA THR A 29 5.51 3.19 14.98
C THR A 29 4.36 4.20 14.97
N ILE A 30 3.89 4.64 13.80
CA ILE A 30 2.71 5.50 13.73
C ILE A 30 1.46 4.74 14.24
N GLU A 31 1.29 3.46 13.88
CA GLU A 31 0.18 2.67 14.42
C GLU A 31 0.26 2.49 15.95
N GLU A 32 1.47 2.29 16.49
CA GLU A 32 1.71 2.24 17.95
C GLU A 32 1.27 3.56 18.62
N ILE A 33 1.72 4.70 18.09
CA ILE A 33 1.36 6.04 18.58
C ILE A 33 -0.17 6.24 18.55
N CYS A 34 -0.82 5.90 17.44
CA CYS A 34 -2.27 6.03 17.31
C CYS A 34 -3.03 5.22 18.37
N ARG A 35 -2.58 3.99 18.67
CA ARG A 35 -3.19 3.16 19.72
C ARG A 35 -2.97 3.77 21.11
N ASP A 36 -1.79 4.33 21.36
CA ASP A 36 -1.49 4.96 22.65
C ASP A 36 -2.30 6.24 22.85
N VAL A 37 -2.53 7.04 21.79
CA VAL A 37 -3.45 8.19 21.82
C VAL A 37 -4.87 7.76 22.17
N GLN A 38 -5.43 6.75 21.49
CA GLN A 38 -6.79 6.29 21.76
C GLN A 38 -6.95 5.70 23.16
N ARG A 39 -5.92 5.03 23.69
CA ARG A 39 -5.92 4.53 25.07
C ARG A 39 -5.89 5.67 26.10
N ALA A 40 -5.21 6.76 25.79
CA ALA A 40 -5.12 7.93 26.66
C ALA A 40 -6.38 8.78 26.63
N ASP A 41 -7.05 8.85 25.47
CA ASP A 41 -8.28 9.60 25.24
C ASP A 41 -9.26 8.78 24.39
N PRO A 42 -10.22 8.07 25.03
CA PRO A 42 -11.16 7.18 24.36
C PRO A 42 -12.10 7.85 23.35
N ASP A 43 -12.25 9.17 23.40
CA ASP A 43 -13.11 9.93 22.47
C ASP A 43 -12.50 9.96 21.05
N TRP A 44 -11.20 9.66 20.90
CA TRP A 44 -10.57 9.54 19.59
C TRP A 44 -11.05 8.31 18.82
N LYS A 45 -11.65 8.56 17.66
CA LYS A 45 -11.98 7.55 16.65
C LYS A 45 -10.84 7.42 15.63
N ILE A 46 -10.16 6.26 15.60
CA ILE A 46 -9.02 6.01 14.70
C ILE A 46 -9.22 4.72 13.91
N ILE A 47 -9.10 4.82 12.58
CA ILE A 47 -9.02 3.66 11.67
C ILE A 47 -7.62 3.62 11.04
N LEU A 48 -6.99 2.44 11.08
CA LEU A 48 -5.68 2.18 10.49
C LEU A 48 -5.83 1.37 9.20
N LEU A 49 -5.86 2.05 8.06
CA LEU A 49 -5.96 1.39 6.75
C LEU A 49 -4.58 0.95 6.24
N ARG A 50 -4.36 -0.35 6.09
CA ARG A 50 -3.09 -0.94 5.63
C ARG A 50 -3.16 -1.27 4.14
N TYR A 51 -2.75 -0.34 3.29
CA TYR A 51 -2.78 -0.57 1.84
C TYR A 51 -1.73 -1.58 1.39
N PHE A 52 -2.08 -2.34 0.36
CA PHE A 52 -1.14 -3.15 -0.43
C PHE A 52 -0.54 -2.28 -1.56
N ASN A 53 -0.59 -2.71 -2.82
CA ASN A 53 0.01 -1.97 -3.95
C ASN A 53 -1.08 -1.34 -4.82
N HIS A 54 -1.31 -0.04 -4.66
CA HIS A 54 -2.29 0.66 -5.50
C HIS A 54 -1.72 0.97 -6.88
N VAL A 55 -2.56 0.81 -7.91
CA VAL A 55 -2.22 1.06 -9.31
C VAL A 55 -3.39 1.65 -10.08
N GLY A 56 -3.13 2.15 -11.29
CA GLY A 56 -4.17 2.68 -12.18
C GLY A 56 -4.25 4.21 -12.15
N ALA A 57 -5.37 4.73 -12.63
CA ALA A 57 -5.64 6.15 -12.75
C ALA A 57 -7.15 6.37 -12.71
N HIS A 58 -7.58 7.62 -12.55
CA HIS A 58 -9.01 7.93 -12.67
C HIS A 58 -9.50 7.66 -14.10
N PRO A 59 -10.71 7.11 -14.30
CA PRO A 59 -11.23 6.71 -15.62
C PRO A 59 -11.29 7.84 -16.65
N SER A 60 -11.33 9.10 -16.21
CA SER A 60 -11.24 10.25 -17.13
C SER A 60 -9.89 10.39 -17.86
N GLY A 61 -8.82 9.78 -17.33
CA GLY A 61 -7.45 9.93 -17.84
C GLY A 61 -6.72 11.23 -17.43
N TYR A 62 -7.40 12.22 -16.86
CA TYR A 62 -6.80 13.50 -16.47
C TYR A 62 -5.92 13.45 -15.21
N ILE A 63 -6.24 12.59 -14.25
CA ILE A 63 -5.47 12.44 -13.00
C ILE A 63 -4.89 11.02 -12.91
N LYS A 64 -3.60 10.95 -12.63
CA LYS A 64 -2.80 9.71 -12.59
C LYS A 64 -1.57 9.89 -11.72
N GLU A 65 -0.86 8.81 -11.43
CA GLU A 65 0.46 8.87 -10.82
C GLU A 65 1.47 9.51 -11.80
N ASP A 66 2.06 10.63 -11.41
CA ASP A 66 3.08 11.35 -12.21
C ASP A 66 4.25 11.77 -11.30
N PRO A 67 5.17 10.85 -10.97
CA PRO A 67 6.25 11.12 -10.03
C PRO A 67 7.27 12.09 -10.63
N ARG A 68 7.69 13.09 -9.83
CA ARG A 68 8.68 14.11 -10.24
C ARG A 68 10.07 13.56 -10.55
N ARG A 69 10.40 12.38 -10.02
CA ARG A 69 11.66 11.66 -10.23
C ARG A 69 11.37 10.35 -10.94
N ILE A 70 12.43 9.64 -11.33
CA ILE A 70 12.30 8.27 -11.85
C ILE A 70 11.44 7.48 -10.84
N PRO A 71 10.33 6.87 -11.28
CA PRO A 71 9.47 6.12 -10.39
C PRO A 71 10.25 4.99 -9.71
N ASN A 72 9.97 4.78 -8.42
CA ASN A 72 10.46 3.61 -7.71
C ASN A 72 9.43 2.46 -7.74
N ASN A 73 8.15 2.78 -8.00
CA ASN A 73 7.06 1.81 -8.09
C ASN A 73 7.00 1.19 -9.49
N LEU A 74 6.55 -0.06 -9.55
CA LEU A 74 6.51 -0.84 -10.78
C LEU A 74 5.64 -0.20 -11.86
N MET A 75 4.40 0.15 -11.53
CA MET A 75 3.40 0.50 -12.54
C MET A 75 3.70 1.81 -13.28
N PRO A 76 4.08 2.92 -12.62
CA PRO A 76 4.51 4.11 -13.33
C PRO A 76 5.79 3.90 -14.13
N PHE A 77 6.69 3.01 -13.70
CA PHE A 77 7.87 2.68 -14.48
C PHE A 77 7.50 1.93 -15.77
N ILE A 78 6.60 0.95 -15.68
CA ILE A 78 6.05 0.26 -16.85
C ILE A 78 5.41 1.25 -17.82
N GLN A 79 4.65 2.24 -17.32
CA GLN A 79 4.06 3.27 -18.16
C GLN A 79 5.12 4.07 -18.93
N LEU A 80 6.22 4.46 -18.28
CA LEU A 80 7.32 5.17 -18.95
C LEU A 80 7.96 4.33 -20.07
N VAL A 81 8.07 3.01 -19.90
CA VAL A 81 8.55 2.10 -20.95
C VAL A 81 7.53 1.99 -22.08
N ALA A 82 6.25 1.83 -21.75
CA ALA A 82 5.16 1.72 -22.72
C ALA A 82 5.04 2.96 -23.63
N VAL A 83 5.33 4.15 -23.10
CA VAL A 83 5.38 5.40 -23.89
C VAL A 83 6.78 5.77 -24.39
N ALA A 84 7.72 4.81 -24.42
CA ALA A 84 9.09 4.97 -24.91
C ALA A 84 9.93 6.08 -24.24
N ARG A 85 9.56 6.52 -23.03
CA ARG A 85 10.36 7.42 -22.18
C ARG A 85 11.49 6.70 -21.44
N ARG A 86 11.48 5.37 -21.49
CA ARG A 86 12.52 4.47 -20.99
C ARG A 86 12.67 3.27 -21.93
N PRO A 87 13.90 2.74 -22.11
CA PRO A 87 14.14 1.67 -23.08
C PRO A 87 13.66 0.30 -22.60
N ALA A 88 13.69 0.04 -21.29
CA ALA A 88 13.34 -1.25 -20.71
C ALA A 88 12.94 -1.11 -19.25
N LEU A 89 12.19 -2.10 -18.76
CA LEU A 89 11.90 -2.32 -17.34
C LEU A 89 13.04 -3.13 -16.71
N THR A 90 13.41 -2.80 -15.47
CA THR A 90 14.29 -3.65 -14.66
C THR A 90 13.44 -4.46 -13.69
N VAL A 91 13.49 -5.80 -13.80
CA VAL A 91 12.85 -6.71 -12.85
C VAL A 91 13.83 -6.99 -11.71
N PHE A 92 13.46 -6.60 -10.48
CA PHE A 92 14.29 -6.81 -9.31
C PHE A 92 14.07 -8.22 -8.73
N GLY A 93 14.93 -9.16 -9.13
CA GLY A 93 14.93 -10.55 -8.64
C GLY A 93 14.09 -11.49 -9.49
N THR A 94 14.64 -12.67 -9.78
CA THR A 94 14.05 -13.72 -10.61
C THR A 94 14.24 -15.11 -10.00
N ASN A 95 14.49 -15.16 -8.69
CA ASN A 95 14.79 -16.37 -7.93
C ASN A 95 14.03 -16.41 -6.59
N TYR A 96 12.90 -15.69 -6.50
CA TYR A 96 11.96 -15.86 -5.40
C TYR A 96 11.29 -17.23 -5.46
N ASN A 97 10.80 -17.71 -4.31
CA ASN A 97 10.01 -18.95 -4.25
C ASN A 97 8.57 -18.71 -4.70
N THR A 98 8.39 -18.35 -5.97
CA THR A 98 7.11 -18.04 -6.64
C THR A 98 7.05 -18.75 -7.98
N VAL A 99 5.87 -18.79 -8.61
CA VAL A 99 5.61 -19.58 -9.84
C VAL A 99 6.58 -19.26 -10.97
N ASP A 100 6.95 -17.99 -11.15
CA ASP A 100 7.85 -17.51 -12.21
C ASP A 100 9.19 -16.95 -11.69
N GLY A 101 9.44 -17.07 -10.38
CA GLY A 101 10.63 -16.54 -9.72
C GLY A 101 10.61 -15.03 -9.45
N THR A 102 9.58 -14.29 -9.87
CA THR A 102 9.46 -12.84 -9.65
C THR A 102 8.60 -12.52 -8.41
N GLY A 103 8.66 -11.26 -7.94
CA GLY A 103 7.88 -10.82 -6.79
C GLY A 103 6.37 -10.80 -7.07
N VAL A 104 5.60 -11.50 -6.23
CA VAL A 104 4.12 -11.49 -6.26
C VAL A 104 3.60 -10.38 -5.36
N GLN A 105 2.59 -9.66 -5.83
CA GLN A 105 1.99 -8.53 -5.12
C GLN A 105 0.47 -8.54 -5.30
N ASP A 106 -0.25 -8.08 -4.27
CA ASP A 106 -1.67 -7.75 -4.36
C ASP A 106 -1.81 -6.32 -4.91
N TYR A 107 -2.44 -6.20 -6.09
CA TYR A 107 -2.66 -4.93 -6.78
C TYR A 107 -4.13 -4.50 -6.67
N ILE A 108 -4.35 -3.30 -6.13
CA ILE A 108 -5.67 -2.68 -5.99
C ILE A 108 -5.80 -1.47 -6.90
N HIS A 109 -6.97 -1.26 -7.51
CA HIS A 109 -7.19 -0.05 -8.31
C HIS A 109 -7.24 1.19 -7.40
N VAL A 110 -6.59 2.28 -7.81
CA VAL A 110 -6.47 3.50 -6.99
C VAL A 110 -7.83 4.16 -6.68
N VAL A 111 -8.82 3.98 -7.54
CA VAL A 111 -10.19 4.47 -7.31
C VAL A 111 -10.88 3.64 -6.23
N ASP A 112 -10.78 2.31 -6.27
CA ASP A 112 -11.33 1.44 -5.22
C ASP A 112 -10.70 1.76 -3.85
N LEU A 113 -9.40 2.04 -3.85
CA LEU A 113 -8.71 2.50 -2.65
C LEU A 113 -9.27 3.84 -2.14
N ALA A 114 -9.55 4.80 -3.04
CA ALA A 114 -10.15 6.08 -2.67
C ALA A 114 -11.56 5.89 -2.09
N ASP A 115 -12.38 5.04 -2.69
CA ASP A 115 -13.72 4.70 -2.19
C ASP A 115 -13.64 4.05 -0.79
N GLY A 116 -12.61 3.23 -0.55
CA GLY A 116 -12.32 2.67 0.78
C GLY A 116 -12.10 3.72 1.87
N HIS A 117 -11.58 4.91 1.53
CA HIS A 117 -11.46 6.01 2.50
C HIS A 117 -12.81 6.64 2.83
N ILE A 118 -13.68 6.79 1.82
CA ILE A 118 -15.05 7.30 2.03
C ILE A 118 -15.81 6.33 2.94
N ALA A 119 -15.73 5.03 2.65
CA ALA A 119 -16.33 3.99 3.49
C ALA A 119 -15.80 4.00 4.93
N ALA A 120 -14.48 4.20 5.12
CA ALA A 120 -13.88 4.30 6.45
C ALA A 120 -14.39 5.52 7.24
N LEU A 121 -14.56 6.67 6.58
CA LEU A 121 -15.10 7.87 7.21
C LEU A 121 -16.57 7.68 7.62
N LEU A 122 -17.40 7.18 6.70
CA LEU A 122 -18.80 6.87 7.00
C LEU A 122 -18.92 5.89 8.18
N LYS A 123 -18.02 4.91 8.26
CA LYS A 123 -18.00 3.95 9.37
C LYS A 123 -17.71 4.62 10.72
N LEU A 124 -16.91 5.68 10.75
CA LEU A 124 -16.64 6.42 11.98
C LEU A 124 -17.83 7.29 12.41
N GLU A 125 -18.58 7.83 11.45
CA GLU A 125 -19.80 8.61 11.70
C GLU A 125 -20.94 7.75 12.23
N GLU A 126 -21.08 6.50 11.75
CA GLU A 126 -22.09 5.54 12.25
C GLU A 126 -21.82 5.05 13.69
N ALA A 127 -20.60 5.20 14.20
CA ALA A 127 -20.21 4.68 15.49
C ALA A 127 -20.56 5.60 16.69
N ASP A 128 -21.43 6.60 16.47
CA ASP A 128 -22.10 7.42 17.50
C ASP A 128 -23.53 6.95 17.73
#